data_AF-A0A015JQA2-F1
#
_entry.id   AF-A0A015JQA2-F1
#
_cell.length_a   1.000
_cell.length_b   1.000
_cell.length_c   1.000
_cell.angle_alpha   90.00
_cell.angle_beta   90.00
_cell.angle_gamma   90.00
#
_symmetry.space_group_name_H-M   'P 1'
#
loop_
_entity.id
_entity.type
_entity.pdbx_description
1 polymer ?
#
loop_
_entity_poly.entity_id
_entity_poly.type
_entity_poly.pdbx_seq_one_letter_code
_entity_poly.pdbx_strand_id
1 'polypeptide(L)'
;MACSKFFSGDLSELLNEVIQYFHYDYKTLHSCILVNRLWCRLAIPLLWQDPFSIKSPKNYRFIEIYLCNLSDDDKKRLNEYVIHSGLFPSNTLFNYPKFIKHLDIYKVYNSIETWAYTNLPTSPTTQMLDFITDLLLGHYF
;
A
#
# COMPACT_ATOMS: atom_id res chain seq x y z
N MET A 1 7.18 38.90 -0.22
CA MET A 1 6.66 37.52 -0.10
C MET A 1 5.30 37.45 -0.77
N ALA A 2 5.23 37.05 -2.04
CA ALA A 2 4.02 37.14 -2.87
C ALA A 2 3.66 35.80 -3.55
N CYS A 3 4.03 34.66 -2.98
CA CYS A 3 3.85 33.34 -3.59
C CYS A 3 2.79 32.45 -2.91
N SER A 4 1.97 32.99 -2.00
CA SER A 4 0.96 32.19 -1.27
C SER A 4 -0.46 32.26 -1.82
N LYS A 5 -0.72 33.09 -2.85
CA LYS A 5 -2.09 33.29 -3.38
C LYS A 5 -2.41 32.60 -4.72
N PHE A 6 -1.44 31.98 -5.39
CA PHE A 6 -1.68 31.25 -6.65
C PHE A 6 -2.09 29.77 -6.46
N PHE A 7 -2.18 29.27 -5.22
CA PHE A 7 -2.49 27.87 -4.92
C PHE A 7 -3.95 27.61 -4.49
N SER A 8 -4.83 28.62 -4.52
CA SER A 8 -6.21 28.48 -4.03
C SER A 8 -7.15 28.01 -5.16
N GLY A 9 -7.51 26.72 -5.15
CA GLY A 9 -8.61 26.17 -5.97
C GLY A 9 -8.17 25.57 -7.31
N ASP A 10 -8.17 26.39 -8.36
CA ASP A 10 -8.11 25.94 -9.77
C ASP A 10 -6.89 25.08 -10.10
N LEU A 11 -5.73 25.40 -9.53
CA LEU A 11 -4.50 24.64 -9.80
C LEU A 11 -4.57 23.22 -9.24
N SER A 12 -5.27 22.99 -8.13
CA SER A 12 -5.38 21.66 -7.53
C SER A 12 -6.32 20.76 -8.33
N GLU A 13 -7.38 21.32 -8.89
CA GLU A 13 -8.31 20.60 -9.77
C GLU A 13 -7.63 20.22 -11.08
N LEU A 14 -6.95 21.17 -11.73
CA LEU A 14 -6.18 20.90 -12.95
C LEU A 14 -5.07 19.86 -12.72
N LEU A 15 -4.34 19.96 -11.60
CA LEU A 15 -3.33 18.95 -11.26
C LEU A 15 -3.94 17.58 -10.99
N ASN A 16 -5.12 17.51 -10.38
CA ASN A 16 -5.82 16.26 -10.20
C ASN A 16 -6.17 15.66 -11.56
N GLU A 17 -6.74 16.44 -12.50
CA GLU A 17 -7.02 15.96 -13.85
C GLU A 17 -5.77 15.41 -14.55
N VAL A 18 -4.65 16.14 -14.49
CA VAL A 18 -3.36 15.68 -15.03
C VAL A 18 -2.95 14.34 -14.41
N ILE A 19 -3.05 14.19 -13.10
CA ILE A 19 -2.67 12.96 -12.39
C ILE A 19 -3.61 11.79 -12.73
N GLN A 20 -4.91 12.04 -12.98
CA GLN A 20 -5.85 11.01 -13.41
C GLN A 20 -5.46 10.39 -14.77
N TYR A 21 -4.83 11.13 -15.67
CA TYR A 21 -4.31 10.55 -16.93
C TYR A 21 -3.24 9.47 -16.69
N PHE A 22 -2.61 9.44 -15.51
CA PHE A 22 -1.58 8.46 -15.16
C PHE A 22 -2.11 7.28 -14.34
N HIS A 23 -3.43 7.13 -14.16
CA HIS A 23 -4.05 6.15 -13.23
C HIS A 23 -3.47 4.73 -13.31
N TYR A 24 -3.13 4.23 -14.50
CA TYR A 24 -2.56 2.88 -14.68
C TYR A 24 -1.07 2.89 -15.07
N ASP A 25 -0.43 4.05 -15.10
CA ASP A 25 1.01 4.20 -15.28
C ASP A 25 1.70 4.33 -13.92
N TYR A 26 1.91 3.18 -13.27
CA TYR A 26 2.54 3.11 -11.96
C TYR A 26 3.95 3.73 -11.91
N LYS A 27 4.69 3.72 -13.02
CA LYS A 27 6.05 4.32 -13.06
C LYS A 27 5.95 5.84 -13.02
N THR A 28 5.02 6.40 -13.77
CA THR A 28 4.76 7.84 -13.76
C THR A 28 4.17 8.27 -12.43
N LEU A 29 3.18 7.55 -11.88
CA LEU A 29 2.64 7.83 -10.55
C LEU A 29 3.70 7.77 -9.46
N HIS A 30 4.61 6.77 -9.51
CA HIS A 30 5.75 6.70 -8.59
C HIS A 30 6.69 7.91 -8.73
N SER A 31 6.84 8.46 -9.94
CA SER A 31 7.62 9.68 -10.15
C SER A 31 6.88 10.90 -9.59
N CYS A 32 5.55 10.99 -9.77
CA CYS A 32 4.69 12.04 -9.24
C CYS A 32 4.78 12.16 -7.71
N ILE A 33 4.82 11.05 -6.97
CA ILE A 33 4.87 11.10 -5.51
C ILE A 33 6.15 11.75 -4.96
N LEU A 34 7.21 11.82 -5.76
CA LEU A 34 8.50 12.39 -5.39
C LEU A 34 8.62 13.89 -5.70
N VAL A 35 7.67 14.47 -6.44
CA VAL A 35 7.74 15.87 -6.90
C VAL A 35 7.54 16.86 -5.74
N ASN A 36 6.39 16.80 -5.07
CA ASN A 36 6.07 17.61 -3.90
C ASN A 36 4.86 17.03 -3.13
N ARG A 37 4.51 17.66 -1.99
CA ARG A 37 3.42 17.20 -1.11
C ARG A 37 2.04 17.14 -1.79
N LEU A 38 1.74 18.04 -2.73
CA LEU A 38 0.46 18.07 -3.43
C LEU A 38 0.35 16.90 -4.41
N TRP A 39 1.37 16.71 -5.25
CA TRP A 39 1.44 15.59 -6.19
C TRP A 39 1.43 14.24 -5.47
N CYS A 40 2.16 14.14 -4.36
CA CYS A 40 2.15 12.96 -3.50
C CYS A 40 0.73 12.61 -3.01
N ARG A 41 0.00 13.58 -2.47
CA ARG A 41 -1.37 13.36 -1.97
C ARG A 41 -2.36 12.92 -3.05
N LEU A 42 -2.19 13.41 -4.29
CA LEU A 42 -3.07 13.07 -5.41
C LEU A 42 -2.71 11.73 -6.06
N ALA A 43 -1.42 11.39 -6.16
CA ALA A 43 -0.96 10.18 -6.82
C ALA A 43 -1.04 8.92 -5.93
N ILE A 44 -0.88 9.05 -4.60
CA ILE A 44 -0.92 7.90 -3.67
C ILE A 44 -2.22 7.10 -3.76
N PRO A 45 -3.43 7.72 -3.78
CA PRO A 45 -4.68 6.98 -3.93
C PRO A 45 -4.78 6.18 -5.23
N LEU A 46 -4.21 6.69 -6.33
CA LEU A 46 -4.20 5.99 -7.62
C LEU A 46 -3.20 4.83 -7.59
N LEU A 47 -1.99 5.06 -7.06
CA LEU A 47 -0.95 4.04 -6.93
C LEU A 47 -1.40 2.85 -6.06
N TRP A 48 -2.18 3.14 -5.01
CA TRP A 48 -2.66 2.15 -4.04
C TRP A 48 -4.05 1.60 -4.34
N GLN A 49 -4.62 1.90 -5.49
CA GLN A 49 -5.94 1.39 -5.86
C GLN A 49 -5.94 -0.13 -6.09
N ASP A 50 -4.86 -0.65 -6.69
CA ASP A 50 -4.67 -2.08 -6.97
C ASP A 50 -3.17 -2.46 -6.85
N PRO A 51 -2.63 -2.49 -5.61
CA PRO A 51 -1.20 -2.73 -5.40
C PRO A 51 -0.77 -4.16 -5.78
N PHE A 52 -1.71 -5.12 -5.75
CA PHE A 52 -1.44 -6.55 -6.02
C PHE A 52 -1.34 -6.86 -7.52
N SER A 53 -1.81 -5.98 -8.40
CA SER A 53 -1.70 -6.14 -9.85
C SER A 53 -0.39 -5.60 -10.46
N ILE A 54 0.49 -4.99 -9.66
CA ILE A 54 1.76 -4.43 -10.15
C ILE A 54 2.73 -5.56 -10.51
N LYS A 55 2.92 -5.79 -11.82
CA LYS A 55 3.74 -6.90 -12.34
C LYS A 55 5.25 -6.64 -12.25
N SER A 56 5.70 -5.38 -12.35
CA SER A 56 7.13 -5.05 -12.41
C SER A 56 7.44 -3.60 -12.01
N PRO A 57 8.44 -3.37 -11.13
CA PRO A 57 9.13 -4.39 -10.33
C PRO A 57 8.17 -5.04 -9.32
N LYS A 58 8.33 -6.35 -9.06
CA LYS A 58 7.61 -7.04 -8.00
C LYS A 58 8.04 -6.44 -6.66
N ASN A 59 7.22 -5.54 -6.13
CA ASN A 59 7.50 -4.82 -4.89
C ASN A 59 6.48 -5.22 -3.83
N TYR A 60 6.82 -6.18 -2.98
CA TYR A 60 5.92 -6.70 -1.94
C TYR A 60 5.88 -5.84 -0.67
N ARG A 61 6.53 -4.66 -0.66
CA ARG A 61 6.50 -3.73 0.48
C ARG A 61 5.09 -3.23 0.81
N PHE A 62 4.14 -3.34 -0.13
CA PHE A 62 2.75 -3.02 0.19
C PHE A 62 2.17 -3.94 1.27
N ILE A 63 2.64 -5.20 1.38
CA ILE A 63 2.23 -6.12 2.45
C ILE A 63 2.77 -5.63 3.79
N GLU A 64 4.05 -5.25 3.86
CA GLU A 64 4.64 -4.68 5.08
C GLU A 64 3.85 -3.45 5.54
N ILE A 65 3.57 -2.52 4.62
CA ILE A 65 2.79 -1.31 4.89
C ILE A 65 1.36 -1.67 5.33
N TYR A 66 0.71 -2.63 4.70
CA TYR A 66 -0.61 -3.10 5.13
C TYR A 66 -0.57 -3.65 6.56
N LEU A 67 0.35 -4.56 6.84
CA LEU A 67 0.52 -5.18 8.17
C LEU A 67 0.83 -4.13 9.25
N CYS A 68 1.55 -3.05 8.91
CA CYS A 68 1.79 -1.92 9.83
C CYS A 68 0.52 -1.14 10.19
N ASN A 69 -0.47 -1.09 9.30
CA ASN A 69 -1.72 -0.37 9.52
C ASN A 69 -2.80 -1.24 10.19
N LEU A 70 -2.50 -2.50 10.53
CA LEU A 70 -3.40 -3.36 11.30
C LEU A 70 -3.68 -2.80 12.70
N SER A 71 -4.80 -3.22 13.28
CA SER A 71 -5.15 -2.94 14.68
C SER A 71 -4.10 -3.55 15.62
N ASP A 72 -3.98 -3.01 16.84
CA ASP A 72 -3.05 -3.55 17.84
C ASP A 72 -3.39 -5.01 18.20
N ASP A 73 -4.68 -5.37 18.18
CA ASP A 73 -5.15 -6.73 18.40
C ASP A 73 -4.73 -7.69 17.27
N ASP A 74 -4.89 -7.28 16.01
CA ASP A 74 -4.49 -8.10 14.86
C ASP A 74 -2.96 -8.24 14.78
N LYS A 75 -2.21 -7.18 15.13
CA LYS A 75 -0.76 -7.24 15.25
C LYS A 75 -0.32 -8.23 16.33
N LYS A 76 -1.02 -8.25 17.47
CA LYS A 76 -0.72 -9.19 18.55
C LYS A 76 -0.93 -10.64 18.11
N ARG A 77 -2.03 -10.92 17.38
CA ARG A 77 -2.29 -12.24 16.79
C ARG A 77 -1.26 -12.60 15.72
N LEU A 78 -0.85 -11.65 14.88
CA LEU A 78 0.18 -11.86 13.86
C LEU A 78 1.55 -12.19 14.48
N ASN A 79 1.90 -11.58 15.60
CA ASN A 79 3.15 -11.85 16.32
C ASN A 79 3.25 -13.30 16.84
N GLU A 80 2.13 -14.02 16.98
CA GLU A 80 2.15 -15.46 17.31
C GLU A 80 2.75 -16.29 16.17
N TYR A 81 2.62 -15.83 14.93
CA TYR A 81 3.18 -16.47 13.73
C TYR A 81 4.55 -15.90 13.34
N VAL A 82 4.75 -14.60 13.54
CA VAL A 82 5.95 -13.87 13.12
C VAL A 82 6.80 -13.54 14.33
N ILE A 83 7.69 -14.46 14.72
CA ILE A 83 8.58 -14.30 15.88
C ILE A 83 9.51 -13.09 15.64
N HIS A 84 9.25 -12.00 16.37
CA HIS A 84 10.11 -10.81 16.56
C HIS A 84 10.89 -10.36 15.33
N SER A 85 10.22 -10.21 14.20
CA SER A 85 10.83 -9.55 13.06
C SER A 85 10.50 -8.06 13.17
N GLY A 86 11.51 -7.21 13.34
CA GLY A 86 11.36 -5.75 13.29
C GLY A 86 10.96 -5.24 11.91
N LEU A 87 10.07 -5.95 11.21
CA LEU A 87 9.70 -5.76 9.80
C LEU A 87 8.78 -4.57 9.58
N PHE A 88 8.18 -4.03 10.64
CA PHE A 88 7.14 -3.03 10.53
C PHE A 88 7.71 -1.61 10.69
N PRO A 89 7.70 -0.76 9.64
CA PRO A 89 7.91 0.66 9.83
C PRO A 89 6.94 1.25 10.87
N SER A 90 7.49 2.01 11.82
CA SER A 90 6.77 2.51 13.00
C SER A 90 5.68 3.55 12.70
N ASN A 91 5.63 4.10 11.49
CA ASN A 91 4.71 5.17 11.10
C ASN A 91 4.53 5.29 9.58
N THR A 92 3.30 5.11 9.12
CA THR A 92 2.90 5.40 7.74
C THR A 92 2.35 6.83 7.64
N LEU A 93 2.70 7.55 6.57
CA LEU A 93 2.20 8.92 6.34
C LEU A 93 0.72 8.93 5.96
N PHE A 94 0.24 7.83 5.38
CA PHE A 94 -1.12 7.65 4.92
C PHE A 94 -1.71 6.35 5.46
N ASN A 95 -3.04 6.33 5.65
CA ASN A 95 -3.78 5.08 5.81
C ASN A 95 -3.92 4.43 4.42
N TYR A 96 -2.84 3.79 3.97
CA TYR A 96 -2.74 3.16 2.66
C TYR A 96 -3.83 2.11 2.39
N PRO A 97 -4.19 1.22 3.35
CA PRO A 97 -5.28 0.28 3.14
C PRO A 97 -6.57 0.95 2.66
N LYS A 98 -6.92 2.13 3.17
CA LYS A 98 -8.14 2.85 2.77
C LYS A 98 -8.24 3.15 1.26
N PHE A 99 -7.13 3.15 0.53
CA PHE A 99 -7.11 3.45 -0.91
C PHE A 99 -7.29 2.23 -1.81
N ILE A 100 -7.21 1.02 -1.26
CA ILE A 100 -7.40 -0.21 -2.03
C ILE A 100 -8.86 -0.29 -2.50
N LYS A 101 -9.07 -0.48 -3.82
CA LYS A 101 -10.40 -0.67 -4.42
C LYS A 101 -10.54 -1.97 -5.20
N HIS A 102 -9.43 -2.60 -5.57
CA HIS A 102 -9.44 -3.88 -6.27
C HIS A 102 -8.62 -4.90 -5.49
N LEU A 103 -9.26 -6.02 -5.19
CA LEU A 103 -8.67 -7.17 -4.52
C LEU A 103 -8.96 -8.40 -5.35
N ASP A 104 -7.93 -8.93 -5.98
CA ASP A 104 -7.95 -10.23 -6.64
C ASP A 104 -7.34 -11.23 -5.67
N ILE A 105 -8.17 -12.15 -5.15
CA ILE A 105 -7.79 -13.10 -4.09
C ILE A 105 -6.56 -13.90 -4.50
N TYR A 106 -6.47 -14.32 -5.76
CA TYR A 106 -5.33 -15.10 -6.26
C TYR A 106 -4.05 -14.25 -6.26
N LYS A 107 -4.12 -12.98 -6.70
CA LYS A 107 -2.96 -12.08 -6.65
C LYS A 107 -2.56 -11.71 -5.22
N VAL A 108 -3.54 -11.53 -4.33
CA VAL A 108 -3.31 -11.26 -2.91
C VAL A 108 -2.56 -12.41 -2.28
N TYR A 109 -3.09 -13.63 -2.39
CA TYR A 109 -2.47 -14.84 -1.83
C TYR A 109 -1.04 -15.02 -2.36
N ASN A 110 -0.84 -14.96 -3.69
CA ASN A 110 0.50 -15.09 -4.28
C ASN A 110 1.48 -14.01 -3.80
N SER A 111 0.99 -12.79 -3.57
CA SER A 111 1.82 -11.70 -3.07
C SER A 111 2.23 -11.96 -1.62
N ILE A 112 1.29 -12.39 -0.76
CA ILE A 112 1.56 -12.74 0.64
C ILE A 112 2.53 -13.90 0.72
N GLU A 113 2.30 -14.96 -0.05
CA GLU A 113 3.19 -16.11 -0.13
C GLU A 113 4.60 -15.69 -0.52
N THR A 114 4.75 -14.92 -1.61
CA THR A 114 6.08 -14.48 -2.05
C THR A 114 6.76 -13.58 -1.01
N TRP A 115 6.02 -12.65 -0.39
CA TRP A 115 6.53 -11.81 0.69
C TRP A 115 7.04 -12.64 1.86
N ALA A 116 6.26 -13.64 2.28
CA ALA A 116 6.55 -14.47 3.43
C ALA A 116 7.83 -15.29 3.20
N TYR A 117 7.98 -15.91 2.02
CA TYR A 117 9.21 -16.61 1.65
C TYR A 117 10.44 -15.69 1.52
N THR A 118 10.24 -14.41 1.20
CA THR A 118 11.33 -13.45 1.02
C THR A 118 11.81 -12.86 2.35
N ASN A 119 10.90 -12.60 3.29
CA ASN A 119 11.19 -11.79 4.48
C ASN A 119 11.19 -12.57 5.79
N LEU A 120 10.66 -13.81 5.83
CA LEU A 120 10.63 -14.61 7.04
C LEU A 120 11.83 -15.58 7.08
N PRO A 121 12.39 -15.82 8.28
CA PRO A 121 13.52 -16.74 8.44
C PRO A 121 13.12 -18.21 8.27
N THR A 122 11.82 -18.52 8.40
CA THR A 122 11.26 -19.87 8.31
C THR A 122 10.23 -19.95 7.20
N SER A 123 10.04 -21.15 6.64
CA SER A 123 8.99 -21.38 5.65
C SER A 123 7.63 -20.95 6.22
N PRO A 124 6.85 -20.14 5.50
CA PRO A 124 5.51 -19.76 5.93
C PRO A 124 4.63 -21.00 6.05
N THR A 125 3.79 -21.05 7.08
CA THR A 125 2.77 -22.08 7.22
C THR A 125 1.51 -21.66 6.46
N THR A 126 0.74 -22.63 5.95
CA THR A 126 -0.55 -22.35 5.29
C THR A 126 -1.49 -21.57 6.21
N GLN A 127 -1.52 -21.90 7.50
CA GLN A 127 -2.32 -21.19 8.50
C GLN A 127 -1.96 -19.69 8.61
N MET A 128 -0.67 -19.35 8.51
CA MET A 128 -0.24 -17.96 8.52
C MET A 128 -0.66 -17.23 7.24
N LEU A 129 -0.52 -17.87 6.08
CA LEU A 129 -0.92 -17.28 4.79
C LEU A 129 -2.44 -17.04 4.74
N ASP A 130 -3.23 -18.02 5.19
CA ASP A 130 -4.67 -17.92 5.29
C ASP A 130 -5.07 -16.81 6.26
N PHE A 131 -4.45 -16.74 7.44
CA PHE A 131 -4.71 -15.68 8.42
C PHE A 131 -4.46 -14.27 7.86
N ILE A 132 -3.33 -14.04 7.19
CA ILE A 132 -3.03 -12.72 6.60
C ILE A 132 -3.99 -12.41 5.45
N THR A 133 -4.37 -13.42 4.66
CA THR A 133 -5.33 -13.27 3.57
C THR A 133 -6.71 -12.91 4.12
N ASP A 134 -7.17 -13.58 5.17
CA ASP A 134 -8.46 -13.33 5.83
C ASP A 134 -8.52 -11.95 6.47
N LEU A 135 -7.43 -11.48 7.10
CA LEU A 135 -7.33 -10.09 7.56
C LEU A 135 -7.48 -9.12 6.40
N LEU A 136 -6.73 -9.35 5.31
CA LEU A 136 -6.77 -8.51 4.11
C LEU A 136 -8.14 -8.46 3.47
N LEU A 137 -8.88 -9.56 3.44
CA LEU A 137 -10.20 -9.63 2.82
C LEU A 137 -11.30 -9.15 3.78
N GLY A 138 -11.26 -9.53 5.05
CA GLY A 138 -12.26 -9.17 6.06
C GLY A 138 -12.32 -7.68 6.40
N HIS A 139 -11.30 -6.90 6.03
CA HIS A 139 -11.37 -5.44 6.11
C HIS A 139 -12.19 -4.79 4.96
N TYR A 140 -12.54 -5.54 3.91
CA TYR A 140 -13.20 -5.02 2.70
C TYR A 140 -14.50 -5.76 2.34
N PHE A 141 -14.90 -6.78 3.10
CA PHE A 141 -16.19 -7.47 3.02
C PHE A 141 -16.92 -7.38 4.36
#